data_AF-A0AAT9S2N1-F1
#
_entry.id   AF-A0AAT9S2N1-F1
#
_cell.length_a   1.000
_cell.length_b   1.000
_cell.length_c   1.000
_cell.angle_alpha   90.00
_cell.angle_beta   90.00
_cell.angle_gamma   90.00
#
_symmetry.space_group_name_H-M   'P 1'
#
loop_
_entity.id
_entity.type
_entity.pdbx_description
1 polymer ?
#
loop_
_entity_poly.entity_id
_entity_poly.type
_entity_poly.pdbx_seq_one_letter_code
_entity_poly.pdbx_strand_id
1 'polypeptide(L)'
;MSSHGRALPGEPDEPAAESRPATDRPDPFPRVDLDVDLSSHELLRRAHVLDALGPDWDPVAALRGEEAAYELLYSGLSAEQQRVYDELVSAGVLPRRGGSDAAA
;
A
#
# COMPACT_ATOMS: atom_id res chain seq x y z
N MET A 1 -7.77 -20.89 6.19
CA MET A 1 -8.79 -19.87 6.51
C MET A 1 -9.07 -19.98 7.99
N SER A 2 -8.41 -19.15 8.80
CA SER A 2 -8.47 -19.22 10.25
C SER A 2 -9.75 -18.56 10.76
N SER A 3 -10.68 -19.34 11.30
CA SER A 3 -11.86 -18.83 12.01
C SER A 3 -11.51 -18.62 13.49
N HIS A 4 -11.09 -17.41 13.86
CA HIS A 4 -10.92 -17.04 15.27
C HIS A 4 -12.24 -16.51 15.81
N GLY A 5 -13.22 -17.41 15.95
CA GLY A 5 -14.45 -17.14 16.70
C GLY A 5 -14.20 -17.40 18.18
N ARG A 6 -13.61 -16.43 18.90
CA ARG A 6 -13.56 -16.49 20.37
C ARG A 6 -14.83 -15.86 20.92
N ALA A 7 -15.79 -16.70 21.34
CA ALA A 7 -16.93 -16.26 22.12
C ALA A 7 -16.43 -15.71 23.47
N LEU A 8 -16.75 -14.45 23.76
CA LEU A 8 -16.57 -13.87 25.09
C LEU A 8 -17.78 -14.28 25.96
N PRO A 9 -17.57 -14.79 27.19
CA PRO A 9 -18.68 -15.07 28.11
C PRO A 9 -19.28 -13.75 28.61
N GLY A 10 -20.61 -13.72 28.71
CA GLY A 10 -21.42 -12.51 28.89
C GLY A 10 -21.06 -11.67 30.13
N GLU A 11 -20.92 -10.37 29.91
CA GLU A 11 -20.96 -9.39 30.99
C GLU A 11 -22.42 -9.13 31.40
N PRO A 12 -22.70 -8.94 32.70
CA PRO A 12 -24.05 -8.61 33.16
C PRO A 12 -24.42 -7.21 32.68
N ASP A 13 -25.70 -7.04 32.32
CA ASP A 13 -26.32 -5.81 31.81
C ASP A 13 -25.78 -4.53 32.48
N GLU A 14 -24.84 -3.84 31.82
CA GLU A 14 -24.59 -2.44 32.13
C GLU A 14 -25.77 -1.61 31.62
N PRO A 15 -26.39 -0.76 32.46
CA PRO A 15 -27.44 0.11 31.98
C PRO A 15 -26.86 1.00 30.89
N ALA A 16 -27.54 1.04 29.73
CA ALA A 16 -27.15 1.83 28.57
C ALA A 16 -26.95 3.29 28.97
N ALA A 17 -25.73 3.64 29.37
CA ALA A 17 -25.30 5.00 29.51
C ALA A 17 -25.33 5.56 28.09
N GLU A 18 -26.34 6.39 27.82
CA GLU A 18 -26.50 7.11 26.56
C GLU A 18 -25.13 7.67 26.15
N SER A 19 -24.56 7.08 25.10
CA SER A 19 -23.29 7.51 24.52
C SER A 19 -23.45 8.94 24.01
N ARG A 20 -23.14 9.91 24.87
CA ARG A 20 -23.03 11.30 24.45
C ARG A 20 -21.98 11.40 23.34
N PRO A 21 -22.22 12.20 22.30
CA PRO A 21 -21.25 12.38 21.22
C PRO A 21 -19.92 12.84 21.82
N ALA A 22 -18.83 12.18 21.39
CA ALA A 22 -17.48 12.34 21.94
C ALA A 22 -16.93 13.78 21.90
N THR A 23 -17.60 14.67 21.17
CA THR A 23 -17.24 16.08 20.97
C THR A 23 -17.42 16.97 22.19
N ASP A 24 -18.18 16.54 23.22
CA ASP A 24 -18.50 17.37 24.39
C ASP A 24 -17.73 16.96 25.66
N ARG A 25 -16.78 16.03 25.54
CA ARG A 25 -15.90 15.62 26.64
C ARG A 25 -14.68 16.55 26.66
N PRO A 26 -14.48 17.38 27.71
CA PRO A 26 -13.27 18.17 27.83
C PRO A 26 -12.06 17.23 27.81
N ASP A 27 -11.08 17.54 26.95
CA ASP A 27 -9.87 16.73 26.81
C ASP A 27 -9.12 16.71 28.15
N PRO A 28 -9.05 15.57 28.85
CA PRO A 28 -8.53 15.54 30.22
C PRO A 28 -7.02 15.75 30.28
N PHE A 29 -6.33 15.70 29.14
CA PHE A 29 -4.88 15.85 29.07
C PHE A 29 -4.47 16.80 27.94
N PRO A 30 -3.52 17.72 28.20
CA PRO A 30 -2.93 18.51 27.13
C PRO A 30 -2.22 17.57 26.15
N ARG A 31 -2.57 17.68 24.87
CA ARG A 31 -1.87 16.97 23.80
C ARG A 31 -0.54 17.66 23.53
N VAL A 32 0.48 16.87 23.23
CA VAL A 32 1.77 17.36 22.74
C VAL A 32 1.94 16.89 21.32
N ASP A 33 2.51 17.76 20.48
CA ASP A 33 2.83 17.41 19.11
C ASP A 33 4.02 16.43 19.10
N LEU A 34 3.87 15.33 18.36
CA LEU A 34 4.91 14.35 18.13
C LEU A 34 5.34 14.46 16.67
N ASP A 35 6.57 14.94 16.47
CA ASP A 35 7.24 14.90 15.17
C ASP A 35 8.44 13.94 15.28
N VAL A 36 8.55 13.03 14.31
CA VAL A 36 9.60 11.99 14.27
C VAL A 36 10.23 11.99 12.89
N ASP A 37 11.48 12.43 12.82
CA ASP A 37 12.29 12.31 11.61
C ASP A 37 12.80 10.88 11.43
N LEU A 38 12.31 10.21 10.39
CA LEU A 38 12.71 8.85 10.02
C LEU A 38 13.74 8.81 8.88
N SER A 39 14.26 9.95 8.42
CA SER A 39 15.13 10.01 7.24
C SER A 39 16.36 9.10 7.36
N SER A 40 17.04 9.13 8.52
CA SER A 40 18.20 8.27 8.76
C SER A 40 17.84 6.78 8.85
N HIS A 41 16.68 6.46 9.43
CA HIS A 41 16.19 5.08 9.53
C HIS A 41 15.83 4.52 8.14
N GLU A 42 15.23 5.34 7.28
CA GLU A 42 14.91 4.96 5.91
C GLU A 42 16.18 4.78 5.06
N LEU A 43 17.18 5.64 5.21
CA LEU A 43 18.47 5.46 4.53
C LEU A 43 19.14 4.14 4.96
N LEU A 44 19.13 3.81 6.25
CA LEU A 44 19.67 2.56 6.75
C LEU A 44 18.88 1.35 6.23
N ARG A 45 17.55 1.43 6.21
CA ARG A 45 16.68 0.40 5.62
C ARG A 45 17.01 0.16 4.15
N ARG A 46 17.16 1.23 3.35
CA ARG A 46 17.54 1.12 1.93
C ARG A 46 18.92 0.50 1.73
N ALA A 47 19.90 0.89 2.56
CA ALA A 47 21.22 0.30 2.52
C ALA A 47 21.19 -1.22 2.77
N HIS A 48 20.42 -1.67 3.77
CA HIS A 48 20.23 -3.11 4.03
C HIS A 48 19.51 -3.84 2.90
N VAL A 49 18.55 -3.20 2.22
CA VAL A 49 17.90 -3.80 1.04
C VAL A 49 18.91 -4.00 -0.08
N LEU A 50 19.72 -2.99 -0.39
CA LEU A 50 20.75 -3.10 -1.43
C LEU A 50 21.80 -4.15 -1.10
N ASP A 51 22.22 -4.24 0.16
CA ASP A 51 23.15 -5.28 0.63
C ASP A 51 22.54 -6.69 0.48
N ALA A 52 21.27 -6.86 0.83
CA ALA A 52 20.57 -8.14 0.71
C ALA A 52 20.36 -8.60 -0.74
N LEU A 53 20.24 -7.67 -1.69
CA LEU A 53 20.16 -7.98 -3.14
C LEU A 53 21.50 -8.51 -3.68
N GLY A 54 22.61 -8.14 -3.03
CA GLY A 54 23.95 -8.63 -3.35
C GLY A 54 24.63 -7.90 -4.52
N PRO A 55 25.94 -8.13 -4.71
CA PRO A 55 26.75 -7.40 -5.68
C PRO A 55 26.43 -7.72 -7.14
N ASP A 56 25.79 -8.87 -7.40
CA ASP A 56 25.44 -9.32 -8.75
C ASP A 56 24.06 -8.80 -9.20
N TRP A 57 23.36 -8.04 -8.36
CA TRP A 57 22.06 -7.49 -8.71
C TRP A 57 22.19 -6.43 -9.80
N ASP A 58 21.61 -6.69 -10.98
CA ASP A 58 21.49 -5.74 -12.08
C ASP A 58 20.11 -5.06 -12.04
N PRO A 59 20.01 -3.79 -11.59
CA PRO A 59 18.73 -3.08 -11.52
C PRO A 59 18.11 -2.86 -12.89
N VAL A 60 18.92 -2.74 -13.95
CA VAL A 60 18.42 -2.56 -15.32
C VAL A 60 17.82 -3.85 -15.85
N ALA A 61 18.46 -5.00 -15.57
CA ALA A 61 17.88 -6.29 -15.90
C ALA A 61 16.58 -6.55 -15.12
N ALA A 62 16.52 -6.16 -13.85
CA ALA A 62 15.30 -6.27 -13.05
C ALA A 62 14.15 -5.45 -13.63
N LEU A 63 14.39 -4.17 -14.00
CA LEU A 63 13.39 -3.30 -14.64
C LEU A 63 12.90 -3.87 -15.98
N ARG A 64 13.81 -4.35 -16.83
CA ARG A 64 13.42 -5.01 -18.10
C ARG A 64 12.59 -6.27 -17.87
N GLY A 65 12.89 -7.01 -16.82
CA GLY A 65 12.12 -8.19 -16.41
C GLY A 65 10.69 -7.83 -15.98
N GLU A 66 10.55 -6.73 -15.24
CA GLU A 66 9.25 -6.19 -14.85
C GLU A 66 8.43 -5.72 -16.05
N GLU A 67 9.05 -4.98 -16.98
CA GLU A 67 8.42 -4.58 -18.24
C GLU A 67 7.94 -5.81 -19.01
N ALA A 68 8.80 -6.82 -19.21
CA ALA A 68 8.44 -8.05 -19.90
C ALA A 68 7.30 -8.81 -19.19
N ALA A 69 7.25 -8.81 -17.85
CA ALA A 69 6.16 -9.41 -17.10
C ALA A 69 4.83 -8.64 -17.31
N TYR A 70 4.89 -7.31 -17.35
CA TYR A 70 3.72 -6.46 -17.63
C TYR A 70 3.18 -6.72 -19.04
N GLU A 71 4.07 -6.83 -20.03
CA GLU A 71 3.74 -7.19 -21.41
C GLU A 71 3.01 -8.54 -21.50
N LEU A 72 3.46 -9.52 -20.72
CA LEU A 72 2.83 -10.84 -20.65
C LEU A 72 1.46 -10.78 -19.95
N LEU A 73 1.32 -10.03 -18.87
CA LEU A 73 0.08 -9.90 -18.10
C LEU A 73 -1.07 -9.38 -18.96
N TYR A 74 -0.77 -8.42 -19.84
CA TYR A 74 -1.74 -7.83 -20.77
C TYR A 74 -1.57 -8.36 -22.20
N SER A 75 -0.97 -9.54 -22.35
CA SER A 75 -0.92 -10.24 -23.63
C SER A 75 -2.23 -10.99 -23.89
N GLY A 76 -2.59 -11.15 -25.17
CA GLY A 76 -3.72 -11.99 -25.58
C GLY A 76 -5.10 -11.51 -25.11
N LEU A 77 -5.25 -10.22 -24.82
CA LEU A 77 -6.54 -9.65 -24.43
C LEU A 77 -7.56 -9.82 -25.56
N SER A 78 -8.79 -10.17 -25.18
CA SER A 78 -9.94 -10.08 -26.08
C SER A 78 -10.20 -8.62 -26.47
N ALA A 79 -11.02 -8.40 -27.51
CA ALA A 79 -11.36 -7.04 -27.94
C ALA A 79 -12.03 -6.21 -26.82
N GLU A 80 -12.86 -6.84 -25.99
CA GLU A 80 -13.49 -6.18 -24.84
C GLU A 80 -12.48 -5.85 -23.74
N GLN A 81 -11.59 -6.80 -23.43
CA GLN A 81 -10.53 -6.58 -22.43
C GLN A 81 -9.54 -5.51 -22.88
N GLN A 82 -9.20 -5.47 -24.17
CA GLN A 82 -8.34 -4.44 -24.74
C GLN A 82 -8.98 -3.06 -24.61
N ARG A 83 -10.29 -2.94 -24.88
CA ARG A 83 -11.01 -1.67 -24.70
C ARG A 83 -10.96 -1.19 -23.25
N VAL A 84 -11.19 -2.09 -22.28
CA VAL A 84 -11.10 -1.74 -20.85
C VAL A 84 -9.67 -1.34 -20.47
N TYR A 85 -8.67 -2.08 -20.95
CA TYR A 85 -7.26 -1.73 -20.75
C TYR A 85 -6.96 -0.32 -21.26
N ASP A 86 -7.38 0.01 -22.49
CA ASP A 86 -7.15 1.32 -23.10
C ASP A 86 -7.85 2.45 -22.30
N GLU A 87 -9.07 2.20 -21.79
CA GLU A 87 -9.79 3.12 -20.92
C GLU A 87 -9.03 3.37 -19.61
N LEU A 88 -8.54 2.32 -18.95
CA LEU A 88 -7.77 2.42 -17.71
C LEU A 88 -6.43 3.14 -17.91
N VAL A 89 -5.76 2.93 -19.05
CA VAL A 89 -4.55 3.68 -19.41
C VAL A 89 -4.90 5.16 -19.62
N SER A 90 -5.98 5.46 -20.34
CA SER A 90 -6.41 6.85 -20.58
C SER A 90 -6.79 7.60 -19.29
N ALA A 91 -7.34 6.88 -18.31
CA ALA A 91 -7.68 7.40 -17.00
C ALA A 91 -6.48 7.52 -16.05
N GLY A 92 -5.28 7.06 -16.45
CA GLY A 92 -4.08 7.05 -15.63
C GLY A 92 -4.09 6.00 -14.51
N VAL A 93 -5.03 5.05 -14.54
CA VAL A 93 -5.10 3.95 -13.58
C VAL A 93 -4.03 2.90 -13.88
N LEU A 94 -3.78 2.65 -15.16
CA LEU A 94 -2.71 1.76 -15.62
C LEU A 94 -1.61 2.53 -16.33
N PRO A 95 -0.34 2.16 -16.13
CA PRO A 95 0.76 2.76 -16.86
C PRO A 95 0.66 2.42 -18.35
N ARG A 96 1.09 3.38 -19.18
CA ARG A 96 1.16 3.19 -20.62
C ARG A 96 2.26 2.18 -20.95
N ARG A 97 1.95 1.24 -21.86
CA ARG A 97 2.91 0.29 -22.41
C ARG A 97 4.18 0.99 -22.91
N GLY A 98 5.34 0.60 -22.38
CA GLY A 98 6.65 1.17 -22.74
C GLY A 98 6.89 2.61 -22.26
N GLY A 99 6.00 3.17 -21.43
CA GLY A 99 6.20 4.44 -20.76
C GLY A 99 6.77 4.20 -19.38
N SER A 100 8.09 4.10 -19.26
CA SER A 100 8.71 4.52 -18.01
C SER A 100 8.43 6.01 -17.88
N ASP A 101 7.58 6.40 -16.94
CA ASP A 101 7.67 7.73 -16.33
C ASP A 101 8.96 7.75 -15.49
N ALA A 102 10.10 7.55 -16.15
CA ALA A 102 11.39 8.00 -15.65
C ALA A 102 11.44 9.51 -15.90
N ALA A 103 10.56 10.23 -15.21
CA ALA A 103 10.57 11.68 -15.18
C ALA A 103 11.72 12.15 -14.26
N ALA A 104 12.69 12.80 -14.91
CA ALA A 104 13.47 13.97 -14.49
C ALA A 104 13.89 14.14 -13.01
#